data_AF-A0AAW7WMX1-F1
#
_entry.id   AF-A0AAW7WMX1-F1
#
_cell.length_a   1.000
_cell.length_b   1.000
_cell.length_c   1.000
_cell.angle_alpha   90.00
_cell.angle_beta   90.00
_cell.angle_gamma   90.00
#
_symmetry.space_group_name_H-M   'P 1'
#
loop_
_entity.id
_entity.type
_entity.pdbx_description
1 polymer ?
#
loop_
_entity_poly.entity_id
_entity_poly.type
_entity_poly.pdbx_seq_one_letter_code
_entity_poly.pdbx_strand_id
1 'polypeptide(L)'
;MKNLQLTKLGFLLFLVLLCGCSDSFVIDTPAEAGNSYESDVHVLNKFVDISEPVQKYYINPNKKSTVLSYITNSDLEELNAVNSLSASRYEKSLFRLNEKISQAISSHTVDYVVMCTSSQIFVDRINDDSPIELKSAGFTTLSDNLVVSLLDISSEEMSSREIYSGNLVQTGLELNPSLYARDHWIFRIRCEVGEPTDRKMAWVLFCGVGYFSAASFNWLALDSYDNRVSWNFTGESMLDETMPSIAQMVFFK
;
A
#
# COMPACT_ATOMS: atom_id res chain seq x y z
N MET A 1 -76.19 24.07 -40.19
CA MET A 1 -75.78 25.33 -40.84
C MET A 1 -74.30 25.56 -40.58
N LYS A 2 -73.52 25.64 -41.68
CA LYS A 2 -72.23 26.32 -41.87
C LYS A 2 -71.11 26.18 -40.81
N ASN A 3 -70.07 25.48 -41.26
CA ASN A 3 -68.66 25.88 -41.30
C ASN A 3 -67.87 26.05 -39.99
N LEU A 4 -66.81 25.26 -39.84
CA LEU A 4 -65.46 25.84 -39.73
C LEU A 4 -64.43 24.96 -40.46
N GLN A 5 -63.79 25.60 -41.45
CA GLN A 5 -62.68 25.15 -42.30
C GLN A 5 -61.42 24.99 -41.42
N LEU A 6 -60.64 23.90 -41.49
CA LEU A 6 -59.64 23.52 -42.51
C LEU A 6 -58.37 24.40 -42.51
N THR A 7 -57.28 23.92 -41.90
CA THR A 7 -55.87 24.22 -42.24
C THR A 7 -54.96 23.19 -41.52
N LYS A 8 -54.41 22.18 -42.21
CA LYS A 8 -53.17 22.13 -43.02
C LYS A 8 -51.95 21.63 -42.22
N LEU A 9 -51.15 20.81 -42.93
CA LEU A 9 -49.78 20.34 -42.66
C LEU A 9 -49.65 19.29 -41.55
N GLY A 10 -49.25 18.04 -41.77
CA GLY A 10 -48.38 17.49 -42.81
C GLY A 10 -47.02 17.21 -42.19
N PHE A 11 -46.79 16.00 -41.67
CA PHE A 11 -45.45 15.44 -41.52
C PHE A 11 -45.52 13.91 -41.54
N LEU A 12 -44.90 13.36 -42.59
CA LEU A 12 -44.56 11.96 -42.78
C LEU A 12 -43.46 11.60 -41.77
N LEU A 13 -43.58 10.51 -41.00
CA LEU A 13 -42.38 9.85 -40.48
C LEU A 13 -42.53 8.33 -40.49
N PHE A 14 -41.70 7.77 -41.37
CA PHE A 14 -41.38 6.39 -41.64
C PHE A 14 -40.62 5.84 -40.41
N LEU A 15 -41.16 4.85 -39.69
CA LEU A 15 -40.39 4.12 -38.67
C LEU A 15 -39.79 2.87 -39.33
N VAL A 16 -38.53 3.04 -39.70
CA VAL A 16 -37.63 2.01 -40.22
C VAL A 16 -37.40 0.94 -39.14
N LEU A 17 -37.67 -0.31 -39.52
CA LEU A 17 -37.14 -1.52 -38.90
C LEU A 17 -35.61 -1.52 -39.00
N LEU A 18 -34.92 -1.44 -37.86
CA LEU A 18 -33.56 -1.94 -37.73
C LEU A 18 -33.52 -2.94 -36.57
N CYS A 19 -33.76 -4.20 -36.93
CA CYS A 19 -33.30 -5.35 -36.18
C CYS A 19 -31.77 -5.41 -36.35
N GLY A 20 -31.05 -4.84 -35.39
CA GLY A 20 -29.60 -5.03 -35.26
C GLY A 20 -29.35 -6.22 -34.37
N CYS A 21 -28.95 -7.35 -34.97
CA CYS A 21 -28.28 -8.42 -34.25
C CYS A 21 -27.00 -7.89 -33.64
N SER A 22 -26.88 -8.02 -32.32
CA SER A 22 -25.61 -8.32 -31.69
C SER A 22 -25.89 -9.48 -30.77
N ASP A 23 -25.42 -10.67 -31.15
CA ASP A 23 -25.26 -11.80 -30.25
C ASP A 23 -24.34 -11.33 -29.12
N SER A 24 -24.93 -10.89 -28.02
CA SER A 24 -24.22 -10.88 -26.74
C SER A 24 -24.20 -12.33 -26.30
N PHE A 25 -23.02 -12.95 -26.43
CA PHE A 25 -22.75 -14.24 -25.82
C PHE A 25 -22.92 -14.06 -24.31
N VAL A 26 -24.10 -14.40 -23.81
CA VAL A 26 -24.33 -14.60 -22.39
C VAL A 26 -23.57 -15.88 -22.06
N ILE A 27 -22.32 -15.73 -21.63
CA ILE A 27 -21.71 -16.77 -20.81
C ILE A 27 -22.37 -16.60 -19.45
N ASP A 28 -23.51 -17.27 -19.28
CA ASP A 28 -24.04 -17.65 -17.97
C ASP A 28 -23.06 -18.68 -17.39
N THR A 29 -21.86 -18.22 -17.03
CA THR A 29 -21.16 -18.84 -15.92
C THR A 29 -22.08 -18.59 -14.74
N PRO A 30 -22.60 -19.61 -14.05
CA PRO A 30 -23.24 -19.36 -12.78
C PRO A 30 -22.20 -18.59 -11.97
N ALA A 31 -22.55 -17.37 -11.56
CA ALA A 31 -21.84 -16.74 -10.48
C ALA A 31 -22.00 -17.73 -9.32
N GLU A 32 -21.01 -18.61 -9.14
CA GLU A 32 -20.77 -19.20 -7.84
C GLU A 32 -20.83 -18.00 -6.90
N ALA A 33 -21.69 -18.10 -5.88
CA ALA A 33 -21.80 -17.10 -4.84
C ALA A 33 -20.49 -17.11 -4.03
N GLY A 34 -19.39 -16.75 -4.68
CA GLY A 34 -18.08 -16.55 -4.12
C GLY A 34 -18.07 -15.19 -3.45
N ASN A 35 -17.29 -15.11 -2.39
CA ASN A 35 -17.01 -13.85 -1.73
C ASN A 35 -16.45 -12.85 -2.76
N SER A 36 -16.62 -11.55 -2.53
CA SER A 36 -15.99 -10.54 -3.39
C SER A 36 -14.47 -10.71 -3.36
N TYR A 37 -13.79 -10.28 -4.44
CA TYR A 37 -12.32 -10.29 -4.48
C TYR A 37 -11.71 -9.60 -3.25
N GLU A 38 -12.27 -8.48 -2.81
CA GLU A 38 -11.83 -7.73 -1.62
C GLU A 38 -11.95 -8.56 -0.33
N SER A 39 -13.02 -9.34 -0.17
CA SER A 39 -13.19 -10.25 0.97
C SER A 39 -12.16 -11.38 0.93
N ASP A 40 -11.91 -11.96 -0.24
CA ASP A 40 -10.90 -13.00 -0.41
C ASP A 40 -9.48 -12.46 -0.11
N VAL A 41 -9.17 -11.24 -0.56
CA VAL A 41 -7.90 -10.56 -0.25
C VAL A 41 -7.73 -10.34 1.25
N HIS A 42 -8.79 -9.97 1.96
CA HIS A 42 -8.74 -9.81 3.40
C HIS A 42 -8.33 -11.12 4.10
N VAL A 43 -8.88 -12.26 3.66
CA VAL A 43 -8.50 -13.58 4.18
C VAL A 43 -7.05 -13.89 3.83
N LEU A 44 -6.65 -13.74 2.56
CA LEU A 44 -5.29 -14.04 2.09
C LEU A 44 -4.22 -13.22 2.83
N ASN A 45 -4.46 -11.94 3.09
CA ASN A 45 -3.57 -11.05 3.84
C ASN A 45 -3.25 -11.54 5.27
N LYS A 46 -4.11 -12.36 5.88
CA LYS A 46 -3.84 -12.98 7.19
C LYS A 46 -2.74 -14.05 7.11
N PHE A 47 -2.56 -14.66 5.94
CA PHE A 47 -1.66 -15.79 5.72
C PHE A 47 -0.36 -15.42 5.03
N VAL A 48 -0.20 -14.18 4.56
CA VAL A 48 1.08 -13.75 3.99
C VAL A 48 2.15 -13.62 5.07
N ASP A 49 3.32 -14.14 4.75
CA ASP A 49 4.52 -14.13 5.58
C ASP A 49 5.72 -13.60 4.78
N ILE A 50 6.82 -13.31 5.47
CA ILE A 50 8.05 -12.76 4.89
C ILE A 50 9.15 -13.80 5.07
N SER A 51 9.76 -14.20 3.97
CA SER A 51 10.97 -14.99 4.00
C SER A 51 12.18 -14.05 4.12
N GLU A 52 12.61 -13.77 5.35
CA GLU A 52 13.71 -12.84 5.66
C GLU A 52 14.98 -13.11 4.84
N PRO A 53 15.47 -14.36 4.66
CA PRO A 53 16.72 -14.61 3.92
C PRO A 53 16.71 -14.21 2.45
N VAL A 54 15.53 -14.05 1.85
CA VAL A 54 15.37 -13.71 0.42
C VAL A 54 14.53 -12.45 0.20
N GLN A 55 14.15 -11.76 1.27
CA GLN A 55 13.28 -10.57 1.29
C GLN A 55 12.05 -10.69 0.37
N LYS A 56 11.28 -11.78 0.51
CA LYS A 56 10.07 -12.03 -0.32
C LYS A 56 8.84 -12.34 0.52
N TYR A 57 7.70 -11.85 0.06
CA TYR A 57 6.40 -12.27 0.56
C TYR A 57 5.98 -13.61 -0.04
N TYR A 58 5.32 -14.44 0.76
CA TYR A 58 4.70 -15.68 0.30
C TYR A 58 3.44 -15.98 1.13
N ILE A 59 2.51 -16.75 0.57
CA ILE A 59 1.36 -17.25 1.33
C ILE A 59 1.84 -18.44 2.17
N ASN A 60 1.67 -18.35 3.48
CA ASN A 60 1.98 -19.38 4.46
C ASN A 60 0.67 -19.94 5.05
N PRO A 61 0.10 -21.03 4.50
CA PRO A 61 -1.13 -21.63 5.04
C PRO A 61 -1.02 -22.10 6.49
N ASN A 62 0.21 -22.27 6.99
CA ASN A 62 0.48 -22.66 8.37
C ASN A 62 0.59 -21.47 9.32
N LYS A 63 0.54 -20.23 8.79
CA LYS A 63 0.61 -19.02 9.61
C LYS A 63 -0.57 -18.97 10.56
N LYS A 64 -0.27 -18.74 11.83
CA LYS A 64 -1.24 -18.56 12.90
C LYS A 64 -1.25 -17.09 13.27
N SER A 65 -2.15 -16.33 12.64
CA SER A 65 -2.19 -14.87 12.70
C SER A 65 -2.78 -14.33 14.01
N THR A 66 -3.52 -15.15 14.75
CA THR A 66 -4.14 -14.76 16.03
C THR A 66 -3.97 -15.86 17.10
N VAL A 67 -4.05 -15.51 18.39
CA VAL A 67 -4.05 -16.51 19.48
C VAL A 67 -5.20 -17.51 19.31
N LEU A 68 -6.36 -17.05 18.81
CA LEU A 68 -7.51 -17.90 18.55
C LEU A 68 -7.25 -18.94 17.44
N SER A 69 -6.42 -18.62 16.44
CA SER A 69 -6.08 -19.55 15.34
C SER A 69 -5.32 -20.81 15.80
N TYR A 70 -4.80 -20.84 17.04
CA TYR A 70 -4.21 -22.03 17.66
C TYR A 70 -5.25 -22.94 18.32
N ILE A 71 -6.45 -22.41 18.59
CA ILE A 71 -7.54 -23.10 19.26
C ILE A 71 -8.60 -23.53 18.25
N THR A 72 -8.86 -22.69 17.24
CA THR A 72 -9.85 -22.92 16.18
C THR A 72 -9.18 -23.02 14.81
N ASN A 73 -9.76 -23.82 13.91
CA ASN A 73 -9.34 -23.90 12.51
C ASN A 73 -10.10 -22.92 11.59
N SER A 74 -10.85 -21.98 12.16
CA SER A 74 -11.73 -21.06 11.43
C SER A 74 -11.01 -20.26 10.36
N ASP A 75 -9.82 -19.71 10.66
CA ASP A 75 -9.04 -18.96 9.67
C ASP A 75 -8.59 -19.87 8.50
N LEU A 76 -8.27 -21.13 8.77
CA LEU A 76 -7.86 -22.09 7.73
C LEU A 76 -9.06 -22.53 6.87
N GLU A 77 -10.24 -22.67 7.47
CA GLU A 77 -11.49 -22.92 6.74
C GLU A 77 -11.84 -21.74 5.83
N GLU A 78 -11.69 -20.50 6.31
CA GLU A 78 -11.83 -19.29 5.49
C GLU A 78 -10.84 -19.30 4.33
N LEU A 79 -9.56 -19.63 4.58
CA LEU A 79 -8.54 -19.72 3.53
C LEU A 79 -8.91 -20.75 2.46
N ASN A 80 -9.41 -21.93 2.87
CA ASN A 80 -9.82 -22.99 1.96
C ASN A 80 -11.10 -22.64 1.17
N ALA A 81 -11.89 -21.67 1.64
CA ALA A 81 -13.08 -21.17 0.98
C ALA A 81 -12.81 -20.01 0.01
N VAL A 82 -11.58 -19.49 -0.05
CA VAL A 82 -11.19 -18.45 -1.00
C VAL A 82 -11.38 -18.93 -2.43
N ASN A 83 -11.98 -18.08 -3.27
CA ASN A 83 -12.16 -18.40 -4.68
C ASN A 83 -10.81 -18.59 -5.38
N SER A 84 -10.66 -19.66 -6.16
CA SER A 84 -9.38 -19.99 -6.81
C SER A 84 -8.91 -18.93 -7.81
N LEU A 85 -9.83 -18.20 -8.45
CA LEU A 85 -9.49 -17.09 -9.33
C LEU A 85 -8.95 -15.89 -8.54
N SER A 86 -9.56 -15.58 -7.39
CA SER A 86 -9.06 -14.56 -6.45
C SER A 86 -7.67 -14.91 -5.95
N ALA A 87 -7.44 -16.16 -5.51
CA ALA A 87 -6.14 -16.63 -5.06
C ALA A 87 -5.07 -16.49 -6.16
N SER A 88 -5.35 -16.97 -7.38
CA SER A 88 -4.41 -16.86 -8.50
C SER A 88 -4.08 -15.40 -8.87
N ARG A 89 -5.08 -14.51 -8.81
CA ARG A 89 -4.86 -13.07 -9.04
C ARG A 89 -3.96 -12.47 -7.97
N TYR A 90 -4.23 -12.79 -6.71
CA TYR A 90 -3.45 -12.30 -5.57
C TYR A 90 -1.99 -12.79 -5.62
N GLU A 91 -1.75 -14.07 -5.93
CA GLU A 91 -0.41 -14.62 -6.12
C GLU A 91 0.40 -13.89 -7.19
N LYS A 92 -0.23 -13.56 -8.33
CA LYS A 92 0.41 -12.75 -9.39
C LYS A 92 0.75 -11.34 -8.90
N SER A 93 -0.12 -10.75 -8.09
CA SER A 93 0.11 -9.44 -7.47
C SER A 93 1.30 -9.47 -6.52
N LEU A 94 1.36 -10.50 -5.66
CA LEU A 94 2.47 -10.72 -4.73
C LEU A 94 3.79 -10.97 -5.45
N PHE A 95 3.76 -11.73 -6.55
CA PHE A 95 4.92 -11.95 -7.41
C PHE A 95 5.47 -10.64 -7.98
N ARG A 96 4.60 -9.75 -8.49
CA ARG A 96 5.01 -8.43 -9.00
C ARG A 96 5.60 -7.54 -7.91
N LEU A 97 5.03 -7.58 -6.71
CA LEU A 97 5.60 -6.86 -5.57
C LEU A 97 7.02 -7.35 -5.25
N ASN A 98 7.20 -8.67 -5.19
CA ASN A 98 8.51 -9.29 -4.95
C ASN A 98 9.54 -8.94 -6.04
N GLU A 99 9.11 -8.81 -7.31
CA GLU A 99 9.96 -8.33 -8.41
C GLU A 99 10.41 -6.88 -8.17
N LYS A 100 9.50 -5.98 -7.80
CA LYS A 100 9.83 -4.58 -7.47
C LYS A 100 10.84 -4.47 -6.32
N ILE A 101 10.67 -5.29 -5.27
CA ILE A 101 11.61 -5.36 -4.14
C ILE A 101 12.99 -5.87 -4.61
N SER A 102 13.00 -6.99 -5.33
CA SER A 102 14.25 -7.58 -5.85
C SER A 102 15.00 -6.61 -6.77
N GLN A 103 14.26 -5.86 -7.59
CA GLN A 103 14.83 -4.82 -8.45
C GLN A 103 15.42 -3.67 -7.65
N ALA A 104 14.72 -3.16 -6.62
CA ALA A 104 15.24 -2.09 -5.77
C ALA A 104 16.56 -2.48 -5.07
N ILE A 105 16.61 -3.70 -4.54
CA ILE A 105 17.79 -4.26 -3.87
C ILE A 105 18.94 -4.44 -4.88
N SER A 106 18.71 -5.15 -5.98
CA SER A 106 19.77 -5.47 -6.96
C SER A 106 20.31 -4.23 -7.70
N SER A 107 19.49 -3.20 -7.86
CA SER A 107 19.91 -1.93 -8.47
C SER A 107 20.65 -0.99 -7.51
N HIS A 108 20.79 -1.35 -6.23
CA HIS A 108 21.39 -0.51 -5.19
C HIS A 108 20.76 0.89 -5.12
N THR A 109 19.45 0.97 -5.37
CA THR A 109 18.70 2.25 -5.36
C THR A 109 18.11 2.57 -3.98
N VAL A 110 18.25 1.66 -3.03
CA VAL A 110 17.71 1.76 -1.67
C VAL A 110 18.76 1.35 -0.65
N ASP A 111 18.73 2.02 0.49
CA ASP A 111 19.55 1.73 1.65
C ASP A 111 18.87 0.73 2.58
N TYR A 112 17.54 0.79 2.65
CA TYR A 112 16.72 -0.09 3.47
C TYR A 112 15.48 -0.57 2.73
N VAL A 113 15.04 -1.78 3.09
CA VAL A 113 13.72 -2.29 2.74
C VAL A 113 12.94 -2.55 4.02
N VAL A 114 11.74 -1.98 4.08
CA VAL A 114 10.76 -2.20 5.14
C VAL A 114 9.60 -3.00 4.55
N MET A 115 9.41 -4.20 5.07
CA MET A 115 8.39 -5.14 4.66
C MET A 115 7.37 -5.32 5.78
N CYS A 116 6.09 -5.08 5.49
CA CYS A 116 5.00 -5.18 6.45
C CYS A 116 3.98 -6.24 6.03
N THR A 117 3.59 -7.08 6.98
CA THR A 117 2.34 -7.87 6.88
C THR A 117 1.36 -7.36 7.92
N SER A 118 0.16 -7.95 7.99
CA SER A 118 -0.81 -7.68 9.04
C SER A 118 -0.30 -7.92 10.46
N SER A 119 0.76 -8.70 10.64
CA SER A 119 1.25 -9.14 11.97
C SER A 119 2.72 -8.85 12.24
N GLN A 120 3.50 -8.39 11.25
CA GLN A 120 4.95 -8.26 11.40
C GLN A 120 5.52 -7.13 10.55
N ILE A 121 6.57 -6.51 11.07
CA ILE A 121 7.42 -5.54 10.36
C ILE A 121 8.82 -6.13 10.33
N PHE A 122 9.37 -6.26 9.13
CA PHE A 122 10.75 -6.63 8.89
C PHE A 122 11.47 -5.41 8.30
N VAL A 123 12.62 -5.05 8.88
CA VAL A 123 13.46 -3.95 8.42
C VAL A 123 14.83 -4.53 8.10
N ASP A 124 15.26 -4.36 6.86
CA ASP A 124 16.54 -4.87 6.40
C ASP A 124 17.41 -3.76 5.84
N ARG A 125 18.70 -3.82 6.18
CA ARG A 125 19.71 -2.88 5.70
C ARG A 125 20.37 -3.47 4.46
N ILE A 126 20.23 -2.77 3.35
CA ILE A 126 20.79 -3.16 2.05
C ILE A 126 22.13 -2.47 1.80
N ASN A 127 22.25 -1.20 2.22
CA ASN A 127 23.47 -0.42 2.08
C ASN A 127 24.16 -0.20 3.44
N ASP A 128 25.32 -0.81 3.62
CA ASP A 128 26.14 -0.67 4.84
C ASP A 128 26.73 0.74 5.00
N ASP A 129 26.83 1.51 3.92
CA ASP A 129 27.32 2.90 3.94
C ASP A 129 26.20 3.93 4.17
N SER A 130 24.97 3.47 4.46
CA SER A 130 23.85 4.38 4.68
C SER A 130 24.15 5.39 5.79
N PRO A 131 23.85 6.70 5.62
CA PRO A 131 24.10 7.74 6.63
C PRO A 131 23.18 7.64 7.85
N ILE A 132 22.19 6.74 7.79
CA ILE A 132 21.21 6.52 8.85
C ILE A 132 21.21 5.06 9.32
N GLU A 133 20.81 4.87 10.57
CA GLU A 133 20.30 3.60 11.08
C GLU A 133 18.77 3.68 11.17
N LEU A 134 18.09 2.72 10.54
CA LEU A 134 16.63 2.58 10.59
C LEU A 134 16.25 1.33 11.37
N LYS A 135 15.37 1.49 12.36
CA LYS A 135 14.82 0.37 13.14
C LYS A 135 13.31 0.50 13.29
N SER A 136 12.62 -0.63 13.29
CA SER A 136 11.23 -0.65 13.76
C SER A 136 11.23 -0.31 15.25
N ALA A 137 10.33 0.60 15.63
CA ALA A 137 10.03 0.91 17.01
C ALA A 137 8.73 0.18 17.38
N GLY A 138 8.69 -0.42 18.57
CA GLY A 138 7.42 -0.90 19.12
C GLY A 138 6.50 0.31 19.29
N PHE A 139 5.25 0.20 18.84
CA PHE A 139 4.28 1.25 19.06
C PHE A 139 3.98 1.32 20.56
N THR A 140 4.70 2.17 21.27
CA THR A 140 4.33 2.55 22.62
C THR A 140 3.08 3.41 22.49
N THR A 141 1.93 2.88 22.92
CA THR A 141 0.76 3.70 23.27
C THR A 141 1.17 4.59 24.43
N LEU A 142 1.89 5.66 24.16
CA LEU A 142 2.25 6.63 25.18
C LEU A 142 1.77 7.98 24.66
N SER A 143 0.72 8.41 25.33
CA SER A 143 0.04 9.70 25.36
C SER A 143 0.92 10.96 25.39
N ASP A 144 2.23 10.84 25.20
CA ASP A 144 3.24 11.86 25.48
C ASP A 144 4.02 12.29 24.23
N ASN A 145 3.95 11.53 23.12
CA ASN A 145 4.61 11.91 21.86
C ASN A 145 3.77 12.97 21.12
N LEU A 146 4.26 14.22 21.14
CA LEU A 146 3.62 15.32 20.42
C LEU A 146 3.84 15.14 18.91
N VAL A 147 2.75 15.05 18.14
CA VAL A 147 2.82 15.14 16.67
C VAL A 147 3.35 16.51 16.29
N VAL A 148 4.49 16.54 15.60
CA VAL A 148 5.16 17.79 15.17
C VAL A 148 5.04 18.06 13.69
N SER A 149 4.77 17.03 12.88
CA SER A 149 4.62 17.17 11.44
C SER A 149 3.97 15.96 10.81
N LEU A 150 3.53 16.14 9.56
CA LEU A 150 2.95 15.12 8.70
C LEU A 150 3.59 15.22 7.30
N LEU A 151 3.74 14.08 6.64
CA LEU A 151 4.13 13.96 5.24
C LEU A 151 3.13 13.03 4.54
N ASP A 152 2.34 13.57 3.62
CA ASP A 152 1.38 12.80 2.82
C ASP A 152 2.07 12.16 1.62
N ILE A 153 2.07 10.84 1.54
CA ILE A 153 2.56 10.11 0.37
C ILE A 153 1.39 9.91 -0.60
N SER A 154 1.52 10.45 -1.80
CA SER A 154 0.54 10.31 -2.88
C SER A 154 1.22 9.88 -4.19
N SER A 155 0.44 9.47 -5.18
CA SER A 155 0.96 9.32 -6.55
C SER A 155 0.82 10.57 -7.41
N GLU A 156 0.03 11.56 -6.96
CA GLU A 156 -0.34 12.73 -7.76
C GLU A 156 0.71 13.83 -7.66
N GLU A 157 1.26 14.01 -6.45
CA GLU A 157 2.27 15.00 -6.17
C GLU A 157 3.33 14.44 -5.20
N MET A 158 4.60 14.73 -5.51
CA MET A 158 5.71 14.44 -4.63
C MET A 158 5.76 15.48 -3.52
N SER A 159 5.56 15.05 -2.28
CA SER A 159 5.58 15.91 -1.10
C SER A 159 6.93 15.80 -0.38
N SER A 160 7.32 16.88 0.30
CA SER A 160 8.50 16.89 1.15
C SER A 160 8.24 17.59 2.48
N ARG A 161 8.97 17.15 3.52
CA ARG A 161 8.85 17.69 4.87
C ARG A 161 10.23 17.85 5.50
N GLU A 162 10.56 19.10 5.80
CA GLU A 162 11.74 19.44 6.58
C GLU A 162 11.40 19.50 8.08
N ILE A 163 12.29 18.92 8.89
CA ILE A 163 12.18 18.82 10.34
C ILE A 163 13.55 19.11 10.96
N TYR A 164 13.53 19.87 12.04
CA TYR A 164 14.71 20.14 12.86
C TYR A 164 14.57 19.33 14.15
N SER A 165 15.40 18.30 14.29
CA SER A 165 15.44 17.42 15.46
C SER A 165 16.90 17.22 15.90
N GLY A 166 17.12 16.44 16.96
CA GLY A 166 18.44 15.88 17.21
C GLY A 166 18.83 14.86 16.14
N ASN A 167 19.79 14.01 16.47
CA ASN A 167 20.19 12.90 15.61
C ASN A 167 19.17 11.75 15.55
N LEU A 168 18.03 11.85 16.23
CA LEU A 168 16.96 10.86 16.21
C LEU A 168 15.64 11.52 15.79
N VAL A 169 14.94 10.87 14.86
CA VAL A 169 13.55 11.17 14.50
C VAL A 169 12.72 9.90 14.64
N GLN A 170 11.61 9.98 15.37
CA GLN A 170 10.63 8.89 15.43
C GLN A 170 9.47 9.20 14.49
N THR A 171 9.09 8.24 13.67
CA THR A 171 7.96 8.36 12.73
C THR A 171 6.94 7.25 12.92
N GLY A 172 5.66 7.58 12.73
CA GLY A 172 4.58 6.63 12.51
C GLY A 172 4.23 6.54 11.04
N LEU A 173 3.71 5.40 10.61
CA LEU A 173 3.16 5.22 9.27
C LEU A 173 1.68 4.85 9.37
N GLU A 174 0.84 5.71 8.80
CA GLU A 174 -0.60 5.51 8.70
C GLU A 174 -0.98 5.29 7.24
N LEU A 175 -1.48 4.09 6.91
CA LEU A 175 -1.91 3.77 5.56
C LEU A 175 -3.31 4.32 5.29
N ASN A 176 -3.60 4.71 4.05
CA ASN A 176 -4.96 5.01 3.64
C ASN A 176 -5.84 3.76 3.81
N PRO A 177 -6.99 3.84 4.52
CA PRO A 177 -7.91 2.71 4.70
C PRO A 177 -8.36 2.01 3.41
N SER A 178 -8.42 2.73 2.29
CA SER A 178 -8.74 2.14 0.98
C SER A 178 -7.70 1.11 0.52
N LEU A 179 -6.49 1.12 1.07
CA LEU A 179 -5.46 0.12 0.79
C LEU A 179 -5.65 -1.19 1.55
N TYR A 180 -6.48 -1.22 2.61
CA TYR A 180 -6.60 -2.40 3.48
C TYR A 180 -7.22 -3.59 2.74
N ALA A 181 -8.04 -3.30 1.73
CA ALA A 181 -8.69 -4.27 0.86
C ALA A 181 -7.93 -4.51 -0.47
N ARG A 182 -6.75 -3.91 -0.64
CA ARG A 182 -5.92 -4.11 -1.83
C ARG A 182 -4.89 -5.21 -1.62
N ASP A 183 -4.38 -5.72 -2.74
CA ASP A 183 -3.41 -6.82 -2.75
C ASP A 183 -2.12 -6.44 -2.02
N HIS A 184 -1.63 -5.21 -2.26
CA HIS A 184 -0.41 -4.69 -1.67
C HIS A 184 -0.34 -3.16 -1.79
N TRP A 185 0.65 -2.58 -1.11
CA TRP A 185 1.05 -1.18 -1.22
C TRP A 185 2.58 -1.07 -1.27
N ILE A 186 3.08 -0.05 -1.96
CA ILE A 186 4.52 0.20 -2.11
C ILE A 186 4.77 1.69 -2.40
N PHE A 187 5.75 2.26 -1.70
CA PHE A 187 6.26 3.61 -1.90
C PHE A 187 7.68 3.70 -1.35
N ARG A 188 8.42 4.74 -1.72
CA ARG A 188 9.76 4.99 -1.18
C ARG A 188 9.83 6.36 -0.52
N ILE A 189 10.68 6.45 0.49
CA ILE A 189 11.00 7.68 1.20
C ILE A 189 12.46 8.01 0.95
N ARG A 190 12.72 9.20 0.43
CA ARG A 190 14.05 9.80 0.44
C ARG A 190 14.24 10.54 1.75
N CYS A 191 15.29 10.24 2.47
CA CYS A 191 15.72 10.96 3.65
C CYS A 191 17.03 11.68 3.34
N GLU A 192 17.06 12.99 3.48
CA GLU A 192 18.28 13.79 3.44
C GLU A 192 18.57 14.28 4.86
N VAL A 193 19.78 14.03 5.35
CA VAL A 193 20.16 14.28 6.73
C VAL A 193 21.54 14.92 6.82
N GLY A 194 21.70 15.86 7.75
CA GLY A 194 22.97 16.53 8.03
C GLY A 194 22.85 18.04 7.96
N GLU A 195 23.99 18.71 7.77
CA GLU A 195 24.03 20.17 7.59
C GLU A 195 23.47 20.55 6.21
N PRO A 196 22.83 21.73 6.05
CA PRO A 196 22.25 22.16 4.77
C PRO A 196 23.22 22.14 3.59
N THR A 197 24.53 22.30 3.84
CA THR A 197 25.57 22.34 2.82
C THR A 197 26.20 20.98 2.49
N ASP A 198 25.94 19.95 3.30
CA ASP A 198 26.54 18.60 3.17
C ASP A 198 25.54 17.52 3.59
N ARG A 199 24.34 17.55 2.99
CA ARG A 199 23.32 16.56 3.27
C ARG A 199 23.71 15.22 2.66
N LYS A 200 23.73 14.20 3.50
CA LYS A 200 23.79 12.81 3.05
C LYS A 200 22.38 12.30 2.79
N MET A 201 22.27 11.35 1.89
CA MET A 201 20.98 10.85 1.41
C MET A 201 20.86 9.36 1.63
N ALA A 202 19.66 8.92 2.03
CA ALA A 202 19.27 7.53 2.16
C ALA A 202 17.89 7.31 1.52
N TRP A 203 17.70 6.19 0.85
CA TRP A 203 16.42 5.74 0.32
C TRP A 203 15.89 4.55 1.11
N VAL A 204 14.62 4.62 1.49
CA VAL A 204 13.93 3.53 2.19
C VAL A 204 12.72 3.11 1.38
N LEU A 205 12.67 1.83 0.99
CA LEU A 205 11.51 1.24 0.36
C LEU A 205 10.54 0.75 1.43
N PHE A 206 9.31 1.23 1.40
CA PHE A 206 8.22 0.73 2.23
C PHE A 206 7.26 -0.08 1.38
N CYS A 207 6.98 -1.29 1.81
CA CYS A 207 6.00 -2.14 1.15
C CYS A 207 5.26 -3.02 2.14
N GLY A 208 4.06 -3.47 1.74
CA GLY A 208 3.33 -4.41 2.56
C GLY A 208 2.03 -4.89 1.96
N VAL A 209 1.40 -5.78 2.72
CA VAL A 209 0.10 -6.38 2.42
C VAL A 209 -0.84 -6.22 3.61
N GLY A 210 -2.11 -5.93 3.31
CA GLY A 210 -3.13 -5.68 4.33
C GLY A 210 -2.85 -4.46 5.21
N TYR A 211 -3.55 -4.43 6.34
CA TYR A 211 -3.46 -3.37 7.35
C TYR A 211 -2.55 -3.78 8.49
N PHE A 212 -1.61 -2.90 8.86
CA PHE A 212 -0.85 -3.00 10.10
C PHE A 212 -1.26 -1.85 11.02
N SER A 213 -1.73 -2.17 12.22
CA SER A 213 -2.44 -1.21 13.07
C SER A 213 -1.60 -0.05 13.59
N ALA A 214 -0.27 -0.21 13.67
CA ALA A 214 0.59 0.84 14.21
C ALA A 214 2.08 0.64 13.88
N ALA A 215 2.53 1.01 12.67
CA ALA A 215 3.94 0.91 12.30
C ALA A 215 4.70 2.16 12.76
N SER A 216 5.77 1.98 13.52
CA SER A 216 6.65 3.09 13.91
C SER A 216 8.12 2.78 13.70
N PHE A 217 8.91 3.82 13.46
CA PHE A 217 10.30 3.70 13.05
C PHE A 217 11.16 4.77 13.72
N ASN A 218 12.37 4.38 14.09
CA ASN A 218 13.41 5.27 14.57
C ASN A 218 14.44 5.47 13.47
N TRP A 219 14.68 6.73 13.12
CA TRP A 219 15.67 7.18 12.14
C TRP A 219 16.81 7.86 12.90
N LEU A 220 17.97 7.22 12.94
CA LEU A 220 19.15 7.71 13.65
C LEU A 220 20.22 8.16 12.66
N ALA A 221 20.67 9.41 12.75
CA ALA A 221 21.80 9.91 11.96
C ALA A 221 23.11 9.45 12.58
N LEU A 222 23.96 8.78 11.80
CA LEU A 222 25.19 8.16 12.32
C LEU A 222 26.34 9.15 12.52
N ASP A 223 26.45 10.16 11.64
CA ASP A 223 27.57 11.11 11.64
C ASP A 223 27.18 12.50 12.17
N SER A 224 26.08 12.61 12.92
CA SER A 224 25.60 13.87 13.47
C SER A 224 25.59 13.81 14.99
N TYR A 225 26.49 14.58 15.61
CA TYR A 225 26.67 14.63 17.07
C TYR A 225 26.08 15.89 17.72
N ASP A 226 25.54 16.81 16.92
CA ASP A 226 24.96 18.06 17.41
C ASP A 226 23.44 17.93 17.63
N ASN A 227 22.90 18.78 18.50
CA ASN A 227 21.50 18.77 18.95
C ASN A 227 20.52 19.36 17.91
N ARG A 228 20.98 19.72 16.71
CA ARG A 228 20.13 20.29 15.64
C ARG A 228 20.56 19.79 14.27
N VAL A 229 20.08 18.60 13.93
CA VAL A 229 20.21 18.00 12.60
C VAL A 229 19.02 18.41 11.75
N SER A 230 19.28 18.81 10.50
CA SER A 230 18.24 19.03 9.51
C SER A 230 17.90 17.70 8.84
N TRP A 231 16.61 17.37 8.84
CA TRP A 231 16.06 16.19 8.20
C TRP A 231 15.07 16.63 7.13
N ASN A 232 15.20 16.14 5.91
CA ASN A 232 14.21 16.33 4.85
C ASN A 232 13.74 14.98 4.33
N PHE A 233 12.43 14.73 4.48
CA PHE A 233 11.79 13.50 4.01
C PHE A 233 10.97 13.81 2.76
N THR A 234 11.14 13.05 1.70
CA THR A 234 10.35 13.16 0.46
C THR A 234 9.67 11.83 0.17
N GLY A 235 8.36 11.83 -0.03
CA GLY A 235 7.59 10.63 -0.34
C GLY A 235 7.35 10.45 -1.84
N GLU A 236 7.54 9.23 -2.34
CA GLU A 236 7.30 8.90 -3.75
C GLU A 236 6.55 7.58 -3.88
N SER A 237 5.38 7.63 -4.53
CA SER A 237 4.61 6.44 -4.88
C SER A 237 5.37 5.51 -5.83
N MET A 238 5.21 4.21 -5.64
CA MET A 238 5.64 3.18 -6.61
C MET A 238 4.47 2.32 -7.11
N LEU A 239 3.23 2.78 -6.88
CA LEU A 239 2.01 2.17 -7.40
C LEU A 239 1.89 2.46 -8.90
N ASP A 240 1.37 1.48 -9.64
CA ASP A 240 1.12 1.61 -11.09
C ASP A 240 -0.14 2.42 -11.39
N GLU A 241 -0.95 2.71 -10.37
CA GLU A 241 -2.21 3.43 -10.46
C GLU A 241 -2.17 4.74 -9.67
N THR A 242 -2.94 5.72 -10.14
CA THR A 242 -3.08 7.00 -9.47
C THR A 242 -3.93 6.87 -8.21
N MET A 243 -3.40 7.28 -7.07
CA MET A 243 -4.10 7.36 -5.80
C MET A 243 -3.73 8.66 -5.05
N PRO A 244 -4.72 9.46 -4.65
CA PRO A 244 -4.49 10.79 -4.06
C PRO A 244 -3.85 10.73 -2.67
N SER A 245 -3.97 9.61 -1.97
CA SER A 245 -3.28 9.36 -0.70
C SER A 245 -3.02 7.88 -0.54
N ILE A 246 -1.75 7.52 -0.35
CA ILE A 246 -1.26 6.17 -0.11
C ILE A 246 -1.05 5.97 1.38
N ALA A 247 -0.30 6.87 1.99
CA ALA A 247 0.00 6.83 3.40
C ALA A 247 0.30 8.23 3.91
N GLN A 248 0.29 8.39 5.21
CA GLN A 248 0.78 9.55 5.91
C GLN A 248 1.90 9.09 6.84
N MET A 249 3.06 9.74 6.73
CA MET A 249 4.12 9.60 7.71
C MET A 249 3.95 10.68 8.77
N VAL A 250 3.79 10.24 10.01
CA VAL A 250 3.59 11.10 11.19
C VAL A 250 4.92 11.27 11.89
N PHE A 251 5.30 12.49 12.24
CA PHE A 251 6.55 12.76 12.94
C PHE A 251 6.29 13.10 14.39
N PHE A 252 7.01 12.44 15.28
CA PHE A 252 6.92 12.60 16.73
C PHE A 252 8.14 13.32 17.30
N LYS A 253 7.97 13.94 18.47
CA LYS A 253 9.02 14.58 19.26
C LYS A 253 9.33 13.81 20.52
#